data_AF-A0A944SZ95-F1
#
_entry.id   AF-A0A944SZ95-F1
#
_cell.length_a   1.000
_cell.length_b   1.000
_cell.length_c   1.000
_cell.angle_alpha   90.00
_cell.angle_beta   90.00
_cell.angle_gamma   90.00
#
_symmetry.space_group_name_H-M   'P 1'
#
loop_
_entity.id
_entity.type
_entity.pdbx_description
1 polymer ?
#
loop_
_entity_poly.entity_id
_entity_poly.type
_entity_poly.pdbx_seq_one_letter_code
_entity_poly.pdbx_strand_id
1 'polypeptide(L)' 'KKISYEIDGMPEQLMIRIPEKFPHGGKLRIKGKGHSKDKKRGDLILQVKVSH' A
#
# COMPACT_ATOMS: atom_id res chain seq x y z
N LYS A 1 2.58 2.00 10.96
CA LYS A 1 2.96 3.21 10.21
C LYS A 1 1.73 3.71 9.46
N LYS A 2 1.41 5.01 9.57
CA LYS A 2 0.32 5.63 8.82
C LYS A 2 0.86 6.10 7.46
N ILE A 3 0.14 5.81 6.39
CA ILE A 3 0.45 6.33 5.06
C ILE A 3 -0.80 7.01 4.49
N SER A 4 -0.57 8.03 3.67
CA SER A 4 -1.60 8.73 2.91
C SER A 4 -1.22 8.65 1.44
N TYR A 5 -2.19 8.43 0.56
CA TYR A 5 -1.99 8.32 -0.87
C TYR A 5 -3.25 8.82 -1.59
N GLU A 6 -3.11 9.28 -2.82
CA GLU A 6 -4.24 9.67 -3.65
C GLU A 6 -4.58 8.53 -4.61
N ILE A 7 -5.86 8.28 -4.80
CA ILE A 7 -6.36 7.31 -5.77
C ILE A 7 -7.63 7.83 -6.41
N ASP A 8 -7.67 7.79 -7.75
CA ASP A 8 -8.82 8.26 -8.53
C ASP A 8 -9.28 9.69 -8.15
N GLY A 9 -8.32 10.57 -7.81
CA GLY A 9 -8.57 11.95 -7.37
C GLY A 9 -9.05 12.10 -5.92
N MET A 10 -9.07 11.02 -5.14
CA MET A 10 -9.51 11.01 -3.74
C MET A 10 -8.33 10.67 -2.80
N PRO A 11 -8.12 11.44 -1.71
CA PRO A 11 -7.13 11.09 -0.72
C PRO A 11 -7.62 9.91 0.14
N GLU A 12 -6.75 8.91 0.33
CA GLU A 12 -6.96 7.80 1.23
C GLU A 12 -5.84 7.72 2.28
N GLN A 13 -6.19 7.17 3.45
CA GLN A 13 -5.26 6.90 4.54
C GLN A 13 -5.37 5.46 4.98
N LEU A 14 -4.23 4.83 5.25
CA LEU A 14 -4.20 3.48 5.79
C LEU A 14 -3.07 3.31 6.81
N MET A 15 -3.30 2.43 7.76
CA MET A 15 -2.32 2.03 8.75
C MET A 15 -1.78 0.65 8.38
N ILE A 16 -0.48 0.59 8.12
CA ILE A 16 0.23 -0.67 7.83
C ILE A 16 1.14 -1.05 8.98
N ARG A 17 1.25 -2.35 9.23
CA ARG A 17 2.28 -2.93 10.08
C ARG A 17 3.34 -3.55 9.17
N ILE A 18 4.58 -3.08 9.30
CA ILE A 18 5.74 -3.73 8.68
C ILE A 18 6.25 -4.73 9.73
N PRO A 19 6.26 -6.04 9.44
CA PRO A 19 6.80 -7.04 10.36
C PRO A 19 8.27 -6.79 10.67
N GLU A 20 8.74 -7.33 11.79
CA GLU A 20 10.16 -7.38 12.06
C GLU A 20 10.87 -8.22 11.01
N LYS A 21 12.11 -7.86 10.66
CA LYS A 21 12.94 -8.51 9.64
C LYS A 21 12.31 -8.50 8.23
N PHE A 22 11.43 -7.55 7.94
CA PHE A 22 10.90 -7.39 6.59
C PHE A 22 12.05 -7.04 5.62
N PRO A 23 12.17 -7.73 4.47
CA PRO A 23 13.32 -7.56 3.59
C PRO A 23 13.34 -6.16 2.97
N HIS A 24 14.54 -5.61 2.80
CA HIS A 24 14.73 -4.38 2.05
C HIS A 24 14.28 -4.58 0.60
N GLY A 25 13.44 -3.69 0.09
CA GLY A 25 12.84 -3.81 -1.25
C GLY A 25 11.68 -4.81 -1.33
N GLY A 26 11.27 -5.41 -0.20
CA GLY A 26 10.12 -6.30 -0.14
C GLY A 26 8.82 -5.59 -0.54
N LYS A 27 7.88 -6.36 -1.09
CA LYS A 27 6.58 -5.85 -1.55
C LYS A 27 5.46 -6.28 -0.59
N LEU A 28 4.64 -5.33 -0.18
CA LEU A 28 3.40 -5.57 0.57
C LEU A 28 2.20 -5.37 -0.35
N ARG A 29 1.30 -6.34 -0.40
CA ARG A 29 0.03 -6.25 -1.13
C ARG A 29 -1.09 -5.90 -0.18
N ILE A 30 -1.75 -4.77 -0.41
CA ILE A 30 -2.94 -4.36 0.32
C ILE A 30 -4.15 -4.62 -0.58
N LYS A 31 -4.90 -5.67 -0.24
CA LYS A 31 -6.03 -6.13 -1.03
C LYS A 31 -7.12 -5.05 -1.12
N GLY A 32 -7.62 -4.78 -2.32
CA GLY A 32 -8.75 -3.87 -2.53
C GLY A 32 -8.44 -2.40 -2.22
N LYS A 33 -7.17 -2.00 -2.29
CA LYS A 33 -6.73 -0.60 -2.08
C LYS A 33 -6.12 0.04 -3.33
N GLY A 34 -6.17 -0.64 -4.47
CA GLY A 34 -5.80 -0.11 -5.78
C GLY A 34 -6.97 0.58 -6.49
N HIS A 35 -6.74 0.91 -7.76
CA HIS A 35 -7.67 1.69 -8.59
C HIS A 35 -8.98 0.95 -8.79
N SER A 36 -10.07 1.69 -8.93
CA SER A 36 -11.37 1.13 -9.27
C SER A 36 -11.58 1.11 -10.78
N LYS A 37 -11.88 -0.06 -11.35
CA LYS A 37 -12.22 -0.23 -12.76
C LYS A 37 -13.31 -1.30 -12.91
N ASP A 38 -14.33 -1.02 -13.73
CA ASP A 38 -15.40 -1.97 -14.06
C ASP A 38 -16.04 -2.64 -12.83
N LYS A 39 -16.39 -1.83 -11.82
CA LYS A 39 -16.94 -2.26 -10.52
C LYS A 39 -16.03 -3.19 -9.69
N LYS A 40 -14.75 -3.34 -10.07
CA LYS A 40 -13.75 -4.09 -9.32
C LYS A 40 -12.66 -3.15 -8.82
N ARG A 41 -12.22 -3.38 -7.59
CA ARG A 41 -11.11 -2.64 -6.99
C ARG A 41 -9.84 -3.46 -7.03
N GLY A 42 -8.77 -2.87 -7.56
CA GLY A 42 -7.45 -3.49 -7.61
C GLY A 42 -6.75 -3.52 -6.24
N ASP A 43 -5.50 -3.97 -6.25
CA ASP A 43 -4.65 -4.02 -5.06
C ASP A 43 -3.59 -2.93 -5.09
N LEU A 44 -3.22 -2.44 -3.91
CA LEU A 44 -2.09 -1.52 -3.75
C LEU A 44 -0.84 -2.33 -3.44
N ILE A 45 0.23 -2.13 -4.21
CA ILE A 45 1.53 -2.77 -3.98
C ILE A 45 2.50 -1.72 -3.44
N LEU A 46 2.95 -1.90 -2.21
CA LEU A 46 3.93 -1.04 -1.56
C LEU A 46 5.30 -1.70 -1.58
N GLN A 47 6.31 -1.00 -2.10
CA GLN A 47 7.70 -1.41 -1.94
C GLN A 47 8.29 -0.75 -0.70
N VAL A 48 8.76 -1.56 0.25
CA VAL A 48 9.33 -1.06 1.50
C VAL A 48 10.84 -0.88 1.33
N LYS A 49 11.31 0.36 1.49
CA LYS A 49 12.75 0.65 1.63
C LYS A 49 13.06 0.81 3.11
N VAL A 50 13.85 -0.12 3.64
CA VAL A 50 14.37 -0.05 5.01
C VAL A 50 15.74 0.61 4.96
N SER A 51 15.84 1.85 5.43
CA SER A 51 17.13 2.49 5.71
C SER A 51 17.51 2.16 7.15
N HIS A 52 18.64 1.49 7.33
CA HIS A 52 19.30 1.33 8.63
C HIS A 52 20.18 2.54 8.91
#